data_AF-A0A1Y2AX32-F1
#
_entry.id   AF-A0A1Y2AX32-F1
#
_cell.length_a   1.000
_cell.length_b   1.000
_cell.length_c   1.000
_cell.angle_alpha   90.00
_cell.angle_beta   90.00
_cell.angle_gamma   90.00
#
_symmetry.space_group_name_H-M   'P 1'
#
loop_
_entity.id
_entity.type
_entity.pdbx_description
1 polymer ?
#
loop_
_entity_poly.entity_id
_entity_poly.type
_entity_poly.pdbx_seq_one_letter_code
_entity_poly.pdbx_strand_id
1 'polypeptide(L)'
;MSFRVGLLRSANLLVVRRQATRAISTSSARRAAHHDHHDDHHHSHPHEDVDPDVYTHPSFLTPAWRNTALFFAILVVAWPYIPSPPEGHCSPNYTPEKFKSWRTDPNIPFLTRLIARWTEDAEVVKARNDKHLELEYKASQRRLLFSDAQRPKVMPVDPRLFDLESKFSIPVGTQLDLSDVKGKKQ
;
A
#
# COMPACT_ATOMS: atom_id res chain seq x y z
N MET A 1 28.93 59.50 1.26
CA MET A 1 27.57 59.28 0.74
C MET A 1 27.65 59.16 -0.77
N SER A 2 27.42 57.97 -1.34
CA SER A 2 27.15 57.82 -2.78
C SER A 2 26.45 56.48 -2.99
N PHE A 3 25.16 56.54 -3.33
CA PHE A 3 24.32 55.41 -3.68
C PHE A 3 24.67 54.91 -5.09
N ARG A 4 24.75 53.58 -5.27
CA ARG A 4 24.47 52.95 -6.56
C ARG A 4 23.55 51.75 -6.34
N VAL A 5 22.30 51.97 -6.71
CA VAL A 5 21.27 50.97 -6.96
C VAL A 5 21.61 50.30 -8.30
N GLY A 6 21.71 48.97 -8.30
CA GLY A 6 21.83 48.13 -9.48
C GLY A 6 20.77 47.06 -9.45
N LEU A 7 19.72 47.27 -10.25
CA LEU A 7 18.57 46.40 -10.47
C LEU A 7 18.93 45.16 -11.31
N LEU A 8 18.16 44.08 -11.11
CA LEU A 8 17.83 43.01 -12.08
C LEU A 8 18.98 42.01 -12.36
N ARG A 9 18.81 40.68 -12.27
CA ARG A 9 17.76 39.86 -12.89
C ARG A 9 17.88 38.42 -12.36
N SER A 10 16.73 37.82 -12.10
CA SER A 10 16.51 36.40 -11.87
C SER A 10 16.86 35.57 -13.12
N ALA A 11 17.56 34.45 -12.91
CA ALA A 11 17.63 33.36 -13.87
C ALA A 11 17.57 32.03 -13.09
N ASN A 12 16.37 31.43 -13.11
CA ASN A 12 16.12 30.07 -12.68
C ASN A 12 16.85 29.11 -13.63
N LEU A 13 17.90 28.44 -13.14
CA LEU A 13 18.43 27.23 -13.76
C LEU A 13 18.01 26.04 -12.90
N LEU A 14 16.80 25.55 -13.18
CA LEU A 14 16.31 24.25 -12.73
C LEU A 14 17.13 23.16 -13.43
N VAL A 15 18.22 22.74 -12.81
CA VAL A 15 18.90 21.49 -13.16
C VAL A 15 18.08 20.34 -12.59
N VAL A 16 17.22 19.77 -13.44
CA VAL A 16 16.48 18.54 -13.16
C VAL A 16 17.47 17.38 -13.12
N ARG A 17 18.03 17.08 -11.94
CA ARG A 17 18.72 15.82 -11.68
C ARG A 17 17.67 14.71 -11.54
N ARG A 18 17.43 13.97 -12.63
CA ARG A 18 16.75 12.67 -12.59
C ARG A 18 17.67 11.69 -11.83
N GLN A 19 17.43 11.51 -10.53
CA GLN A 19 18.03 10.42 -9.80
C GLN A 19 17.30 9.13 -10.16
N ALA A 20 18.06 8.14 -10.63
CA ALA A 20 17.62 6.81 -10.93
C ALA A 20 16.88 6.22 -9.73
N THR A 21 15.62 5.87 -9.93
CA THR A 21 14.85 5.03 -9.02
C THR A 21 15.59 3.70 -8.89
N ARG A 22 16.19 3.45 -7.73
CA ARG A 22 16.57 2.09 -7.34
C ARG A 22 15.27 1.31 -7.24
N ALA A 23 15.00 0.49 -8.24
CA ALA A 23 13.91 -0.47 -8.21
C ALA A 23 14.09 -1.33 -6.96
N ILE A 24 13.13 -1.27 -6.05
CA ILE A 24 13.00 -2.25 -4.98
C ILE A 24 12.74 -3.56 -5.70
N SER A 25 13.76 -4.42 -5.75
CA SER A 25 13.64 -5.80 -6.19
C SER A 25 12.72 -6.51 -5.21
N THR A 26 11.41 -6.43 -5.46
CA THR A 26 10.41 -7.21 -4.74
C THR A 26 10.74 -8.67 -5.00
N SER A 27 11.11 -9.39 -3.95
CA SER A 27 11.23 -10.84 -3.95
C SER A 27 10.03 -11.46 -4.67
N SER A 28 10.33 -12.31 -5.66
CA SER A 28 9.37 -13.09 -6.45
C SER A 28 8.19 -13.57 -5.61
N ALA A 29 6.97 -13.29 -6.08
CA ALA A 29 5.77 -13.95 -5.61
C ALA A 29 5.98 -15.47 -5.75
N ARG A 30 6.13 -16.17 -4.63
CA ARG A 30 6.03 -17.63 -4.60
C ARG A 30 4.59 -17.96 -4.95
N ARG A 31 4.34 -18.18 -6.24
CA ARG A 31 3.11 -18.83 -6.72
C ARG A 31 2.95 -20.10 -5.90
N ALA A 32 1.79 -20.23 -5.27
CA ALA A 32 1.23 -21.51 -4.92
C ALA A 32 1.17 -22.33 -6.22
N ALA A 33 2.13 -23.23 -6.40
CA ALA A 33 2.05 -24.30 -7.37
C ALA A 33 1.18 -25.38 -6.74
N HIS A 34 -0.10 -25.33 -7.03
CA HIS A 34 -1.03 -26.43 -6.80
C HIS A 34 -0.61 -27.55 -7.76
N HIS A 35 -0.08 -28.64 -7.21
CA HIS A 35 0.12 -29.87 -7.97
C HIS A 35 -1.09 -30.77 -7.75
N ASP A 36 -1.90 -30.83 -8.79
CA ASP A 36 -2.87 -31.87 -9.07
C ASP A 36 -2.08 -33.09 -9.56
N HIS A 37 -1.98 -34.12 -8.72
CA HIS A 37 -1.47 -35.44 -9.11
C HIS A 37 -2.31 -36.51 -8.42
N HIS A 38 -3.27 -37.01 -9.17
CA HIS A 38 -3.82 -38.34 -8.99
C HIS A 38 -2.76 -39.36 -9.39
N ASP A 39 -2.43 -40.30 -8.50
CA ASP A 39 -2.02 -41.66 -8.87
C ASP A 39 -2.25 -42.60 -7.67
N ASP A 40 -3.21 -43.50 -7.85
CA ASP A 40 -3.31 -44.77 -7.14
C ASP A 40 -1.96 -45.50 -7.21
N HIS A 41 -1.42 -46.03 -6.11
CA HIS A 41 -0.73 -47.33 -6.09
C HIS A 41 -0.50 -47.87 -4.67
N HIS A 42 -0.78 -49.16 -4.52
CA HIS A 42 -0.83 -49.97 -3.31
C HIS A 42 0.55 -50.34 -2.73
N HIS A 43 0.53 -50.69 -1.44
CA HIS A 43 1.59 -51.17 -0.56
C HIS A 43 2.58 -52.20 -1.13
N SER A 44 3.88 -52.03 -0.86
CA SER A 44 4.77 -53.08 -0.34
C SER A 44 6.11 -52.50 0.18
N HIS A 45 6.41 -52.75 1.45
CA HIS A 45 7.75 -52.65 2.06
C HIS A 45 8.65 -53.78 1.52
N PRO A 46 10.00 -53.85 1.75
CA PRO A 46 10.88 -53.00 2.58
C PRO A 46 12.22 -52.64 1.89
N HIS A 47 12.78 -51.44 2.13
CA HIS A 47 14.24 -51.28 2.09
C HIS A 47 14.67 -50.14 3.02
N GLU A 48 15.69 -50.45 3.79
CA GLU A 48 16.43 -49.58 4.71
C GLU A 48 16.99 -48.38 3.97
N ASP A 49 16.40 -47.22 4.20
CA ASP A 49 17.03 -45.90 4.15
C ASP A 49 16.07 -45.00 4.93
N VAL A 50 16.24 -44.95 6.25
CA VAL A 50 15.45 -44.07 7.11
C VAL A 50 15.88 -42.64 6.80
N ASP A 51 15.17 -42.00 5.87
CA ASP A 51 15.15 -40.55 5.74
C ASP A 51 14.83 -39.96 7.13
N PRO A 52 15.75 -39.20 7.76
CA PRO A 52 15.53 -38.60 9.09
C PRO A 52 14.48 -37.48 9.10
N ASP A 53 13.77 -37.25 7.98
CA ASP A 53 12.98 -36.04 7.76
C ASP A 53 11.47 -36.21 8.00
N VAL A 54 10.98 -37.40 8.35
CA VAL A 54 9.52 -37.65 8.46
C VAL A 54 8.95 -37.35 9.86
N TYR A 55 9.75 -37.34 10.93
CA TYR A 55 9.29 -36.99 12.28
C TYR A 55 10.36 -36.24 13.08
N THR A 56 10.63 -34.98 12.72
CA THR A 56 11.40 -34.08 13.62
C THR A 56 10.54 -33.73 14.84
N HIS A 57 10.78 -34.39 15.97
CA HIS A 57 10.21 -33.97 17.24
C HIS A 57 10.69 -32.54 17.56
N PRO A 58 9.79 -31.55 17.72
CA PRO A 58 10.19 -30.17 17.98
C PRO A 58 10.86 -30.09 19.36
N SER A 59 12.19 -30.06 19.34
CA SER A 59 13.01 -29.91 20.54
C SER A 59 13.37 -28.44 20.73
N PHE A 60 13.27 -27.96 21.97
CA PHE A 60 13.69 -26.60 22.36
C PHE A 60 15.20 -26.36 22.23
N LEU A 61 15.96 -27.39 21.88
CA LEU A 61 17.41 -27.34 21.64
C LEU A 61 17.78 -27.31 20.15
N THR A 62 16.80 -27.17 19.26
CA THR A 62 17.11 -26.89 17.84
C THR A 62 17.96 -25.62 17.71
N PRO A 63 18.81 -25.50 16.68
CA PRO A 63 19.67 -24.33 16.50
C PRO A 63 18.91 -22.99 16.53
N ALA A 64 17.66 -22.98 16.04
CA ALA A 64 16.79 -21.81 16.11
C ALA A 64 16.47 -21.38 17.56
N TRP A 65 16.02 -22.32 18.40
CA TRP A 65 15.67 -22.03 19.80
C TRP A 65 16.88 -21.77 20.70
N ARG A 66 18.01 -22.44 20.42
CA ARG A 66 19.28 -22.14 21.10
C ARG A 66 19.72 -20.70 20.85
N ASN A 67 19.65 -20.25 19.60
CA ASN A 67 20.05 -18.89 19.23
C ASN A 67 19.11 -17.86 19.87
N THR A 68 17.78 -18.08 19.84
CA THR A 68 16.83 -17.16 20.50
C THR A 68 17.04 -17.08 22.01
N ALA A 69 17.29 -18.22 22.67
CA ALA A 69 17.61 -18.26 24.11
C ALA A 69 18.91 -17.50 24.44
N LEU A 70 19.96 -17.66 23.61
CA LEU A 70 21.21 -16.92 23.77
C LEU A 70 21.02 -15.40 23.58
N PHE A 71 20.28 -14.98 22.55
CA PHE A 71 19.97 -13.57 22.35
C PHE A 71 19.21 -12.97 23.54
N PHE A 72 18.24 -13.72 24.08
CA PHE A 72 17.48 -13.26 25.24
C PHE A 72 18.34 -13.17 26.50
N ALA A 73 19.20 -14.18 26.74
CA ALA A 73 20.13 -14.17 27.86
C ALA A 73 21.10 -12.97 27.78
N ILE A 74 21.64 -12.68 26.59
CA ILE A 74 22.49 -11.51 26.36
C ILE A 74 21.73 -10.21 26.64
N LEU A 75 20.48 -10.09 26.18
CA LEU A 75 19.65 -8.90 26.45
C LEU A 75 19.40 -8.68 27.95
N VAL A 76 19.12 -9.75 28.71
CA VAL A 76 18.91 -9.66 30.17
C VAL A 76 20.19 -9.19 30.88
N VAL A 77 21.34 -9.73 30.49
CA VAL A 77 22.65 -9.31 31.06
C VAL A 77 23.00 -7.88 30.64
N ALA A 78 22.64 -7.47 29.43
CA ALA A 78 22.92 -6.13 28.90
C ALA A 78 21.96 -5.06 29.46
N TRP A 79 20.77 -5.42 29.93
CA TRP A 79 19.74 -4.50 30.44
C TRP A 79 20.26 -3.43 31.42
N PRO A 80 21.03 -3.76 32.49
CA PRO A 80 21.53 -2.75 33.43
C PRO A 80 22.56 -1.76 32.82
N TYR A 81 23.13 -2.08 31.66
CA TYR A 81 24.12 -1.23 30.97
C TYR A 81 23.51 -0.31 29.93
N ILE A 82 22.20 -0.42 29.68
CA ILE A 82 21.50 0.48 28.74
C ILE A 82 21.33 1.83 29.44
N PRO A 83 21.79 2.94 28.85
CA PRO A 83 21.64 4.26 29.45
C PRO A 83 20.15 4.56 29.64
N SER A 84 19.78 4.91 30.88
CA SER A 84 18.40 5.30 31.21
C SER A 84 18.00 6.50 30.35
N PRO A 85 16.80 6.49 29.75
CA PRO A 85 16.33 7.65 29.01
C PRO A 85 16.26 8.88 29.93
N PRO A 86 16.61 10.07 29.42
CA PRO A 86 16.52 11.30 30.20
C PRO A 86 15.10 11.51 30.71
N GLU A 87 14.97 11.98 31.95
CA GLU A 87 13.69 12.07 32.64
C GLU A 87 12.65 12.94 31.89
N GLY A 88 11.43 12.43 31.85
CA GLY A 88 10.24 13.13 31.36
C GLY A 88 9.77 12.68 29.97
N HIS A 89 8.46 12.58 29.83
CA HIS A 89 7.80 12.25 28.56
C HIS A 89 8.05 13.34 27.52
N CYS A 90 8.73 12.97 26.44
CA CYS A 90 8.91 13.82 25.28
C CYS A 90 8.15 13.18 24.11
N SER A 91 6.95 13.68 23.88
CA SER A 91 6.18 13.30 22.70
C SER A 91 5.76 14.57 21.97
N PRO A 92 5.58 14.52 20.65
CA PRO A 92 5.08 15.65 19.89
C PRO A 92 3.79 16.23 20.49
N ASN A 93 2.89 15.35 20.98
CA ASN A 93 1.55 15.72 21.40
C ASN A 93 1.47 16.29 22.83
N TYR A 94 2.25 15.74 23.77
CA TYR A 94 2.21 16.16 25.18
C TYR A 94 3.12 17.37 25.47
N THR A 95 4.28 17.48 24.80
CA THR A 95 5.30 18.52 25.08
C THR A 95 5.97 19.01 23.80
N PRO A 96 5.28 19.82 22.96
CA PRO A 96 5.76 20.17 21.62
C PRO A 96 7.06 20.99 21.65
N GLU A 97 7.24 21.86 22.64
CA GLU A 97 8.45 22.69 22.76
C GLU A 97 9.70 21.88 23.12
N LYS A 98 9.57 20.95 24.08
CA LYS A 98 10.65 20.02 24.47
C LYS A 98 11.02 19.09 23.32
N PHE A 99 10.03 18.63 22.53
CA PHE A 99 10.27 17.80 21.36
C PHE A 99 11.02 18.54 20.23
N LYS A 100 10.75 19.84 20.06
CA LYS A 100 11.46 20.67 19.08
C LYS A 100 12.94 20.85 19.44
N SER A 101 13.27 21.05 20.72
CA SER A 101 14.67 21.19 21.14
C SER A 101 15.49 19.92 20.86
N TRP A 102 14.87 18.74 21.01
CA TRP A 102 15.53 17.45 20.84
C TRP A 102 16.08 17.18 19.43
N ARG A 103 15.60 17.91 18.43
CA ARG A 103 16.14 17.84 17.07
C ARG A 103 17.56 18.41 16.97
N THR A 104 17.89 19.34 17.85
CA THR A 104 19.12 20.15 17.82
C THR A 104 20.08 19.77 18.95
N ASP A 105 19.54 19.27 20.06
CA ASP A 105 20.30 18.96 21.27
C ASP A 105 21.35 17.83 21.02
N PRO A 106 22.65 18.05 21.32
CA PRO A 106 23.68 17.05 21.14
C PRO A 106 23.75 16.02 22.28
N ASN A 107 23.14 16.31 23.44
CA ASN A 107 23.18 15.46 24.64
C ASN A 107 22.24 14.24 24.58
N ILE A 108 21.41 14.16 23.53
CA ILE A 108 20.38 13.13 23.38
C ILE A 108 20.95 11.96 22.56
N PRO A 109 20.60 10.70 22.86
CA PRO A 109 21.00 9.56 22.06
C PRO A 109 20.71 9.77 20.57
N PHE A 110 21.66 9.35 19.72
CA PHE A 110 21.61 9.55 18.26
C PHE A 110 20.29 9.08 17.64
N LEU A 111 19.80 7.90 18.06
CA LEU A 111 18.57 7.32 17.56
C LEU A 111 17.34 8.19 17.90
N THR A 112 17.24 8.67 19.14
CA THR A 112 16.15 9.54 19.58
C THR A 112 16.14 10.84 18.79
N ARG A 113 17.31 11.44 18.56
CA ARG A 113 17.46 12.63 17.70
C ARG A 113 17.06 12.34 16.26
N LEU A 114 17.41 11.17 15.73
CA LEU A 114 17.01 10.74 14.40
C LEU A 114 15.48 10.63 14.30
N ILE A 115 14.84 9.93 15.24
CA ILE A 115 13.38 9.82 15.30
C ILE A 115 12.74 11.21 15.36
N ALA A 116 13.23 12.09 16.22
CA ALA A 116 12.71 13.46 16.34
C ALA A 116 12.83 14.28 15.05
N ARG A 117 13.88 14.03 14.25
CA ARG A 117 14.10 14.72 12.96
C ARG A 117 13.11 14.28 11.87
N TRP A 118 12.70 13.01 11.88
CA TRP A 118 11.73 12.47 10.91
C TRP A 118 10.28 12.60 11.36
N THR A 119 10.05 12.84 12.65
CA THR A 119 8.71 13.00 13.21
C THR A 119 8.20 14.41 12.93
N GLU A 120 7.01 14.49 12.34
CA GLU A 120 6.30 15.75 12.08
C GLU A 120 5.89 16.45 13.38
N ASP A 121 5.63 17.76 13.29
CA ASP A 121 5.11 18.53 14.41
C ASP A 121 3.66 18.14 14.74
N ALA A 122 3.31 18.18 16.03
CA ALA A 122 1.98 17.78 16.49
C ALA A 122 0.85 18.63 15.90
N GLU A 123 1.09 19.91 15.62
CA GLU A 123 0.13 20.79 14.95
C GLU A 123 -0.23 20.29 13.56
N VAL A 124 0.76 19.80 12.80
CA VAL A 124 0.56 19.26 11.45
C VAL A 124 -0.24 17.96 11.50
N VAL A 125 0.10 17.09 12.45
CA VAL A 125 -0.63 15.82 12.66
C VAL A 125 -2.07 16.10 13.06
N LYS A 126 -2.31 17.05 13.97
CA LYS A 126 -3.65 17.47 14.39
C LYS A 126 -4.46 18.01 13.21
N ALA A 127 -3.90 18.94 12.44
CA ALA A 127 -4.58 19.50 11.27
C ALA A 127 -4.92 18.42 10.21
N ARG A 128 -4.03 17.43 10.02
CA ARG A 128 -4.31 16.30 9.13
C ARG A 128 -5.43 15.41 9.67
N ASN A 129 -5.43 15.13 10.97
CA ASN A 129 -6.48 14.34 11.62
C ASN A 129 -7.85 15.05 11.55
N ASP A 130 -7.89 16.35 11.80
CA ASP A 130 -9.11 17.17 11.66
C ASP A 130 -9.64 17.12 10.23
N LYS A 131 -8.74 17.21 9.24
CA LYS A 131 -9.10 17.05 7.82
C LYS A 131 -9.63 15.65 7.51
N HIS A 132 -9.04 14.59 8.07
CA HIS A 132 -9.55 13.23 7.90
C HIS A 132 -10.95 13.08 8.49
N LEU A 133 -11.18 13.60 9.69
CA LEU A 133 -12.49 13.60 10.34
C LEU A 133 -13.54 14.34 9.49
N GLU A 134 -13.18 15.48 8.90
CA GLU A 134 -14.05 16.22 7.99
C GLU A 134 -14.38 15.42 6.71
N LEU A 135 -13.38 14.75 6.12
CA LEU A 135 -13.57 13.94 4.91
C LEU A 135 -14.45 12.72 5.20
N GLU A 136 -14.26 12.06 6.33
CA GLU A 136 -15.09 10.93 6.76
C GLU A 136 -16.53 11.38 7.04
N TYR A 137 -16.70 12.54 7.68
CA TYR A 137 -18.01 13.14 7.89
C TYR A 137 -18.72 13.43 6.55
N LYS A 138 -18.03 14.02 5.58
CA LYS A 138 -18.59 14.25 4.24
C LYS A 138 -18.90 12.94 3.49
N ALA A 139 -18.06 11.93 3.65
CA ALA A 139 -18.28 10.62 3.03
C ALA A 139 -19.50 9.92 3.63
N SER A 140 -19.71 10.01 4.95
CA SER A 140 -20.87 9.43 5.63
C SER A 140 -22.17 10.14 5.23
N GLN A 141 -22.17 11.48 5.14
CA GLN A 141 -23.31 12.24 4.63
C GLN A 141 -23.66 11.87 3.19
N ARG A 142 -22.66 11.72 2.32
CA ARG A 142 -22.87 11.29 0.95
C ARG A 142 -23.47 9.88 0.89
N ARG A 143 -22.99 8.97 1.74
CA ARG A 143 -23.55 7.62 1.83
C ARG A 143 -25.01 7.63 2.27
N LEU A 144 -25.37 8.49 3.24
CA LEU A 144 -26.75 8.67 3.67
C LEU A 144 -27.64 9.18 2.53
N LEU A 145 -27.17 10.17 1.78
CA LEU A 145 -27.88 10.72 0.62
C LEU A 145 -28.25 9.64 -0.41
N PHE A 146 -27.33 8.72 -0.70
CA PHE A 146 -27.58 7.63 -1.65
C PHE A 146 -28.39 6.48 -1.05
N SER A 147 -28.35 6.29 0.28
CA SER A 147 -29.19 5.32 0.98
C SER A 147 -30.66 5.75 0.98
N ASP A 148 -30.92 7.04 1.14
CA ASP A 148 -32.27 7.60 1.17
C ASP A 148 -32.85 7.84 -0.24
N ALA A 149 -31.98 7.91 -1.26
CA ALA A 149 -32.39 8.04 -2.64
C ALA A 149 -33.20 6.82 -3.08
N GLN A 150 -34.52 6.96 -3.14
CA GLN A 150 -35.38 5.97 -3.76
C GLN A 150 -35.07 5.88 -5.26
N ARG A 151 -35.06 4.66 -5.80
CA ARG A 151 -35.02 4.49 -7.26
C ARG A 151 -36.19 5.28 -7.86
N PRO A 152 -35.97 6.07 -8.93
CA PRO A 152 -37.09 6.71 -9.59
C PRO A 152 -38.08 5.63 -10.00
N LYS A 153 -39.37 5.90 -9.77
CA LYS A 153 -40.44 5.00 -10.21
C LYS A 153 -40.46 4.99 -11.73
N VAL A 154 -39.68 4.10 -12.32
CA VAL A 154 -39.73 3.81 -13.75
C VAL A 154 -40.98 2.97 -14.00
N MET A 155 -41.79 3.36 -14.99
CA MET A 155 -42.76 2.42 -15.52
C MET A 155 -41.97 1.26 -16.13
N PRO A 156 -42.33 -0.01 -15.85
CA PRO A 156 -41.72 -1.13 -16.55
C PRO A 156 -42.05 -0.97 -18.03
N VAL A 157 -41.04 -0.56 -18.81
CA VAL A 157 -41.13 -0.58 -20.27
C VAL A 157 -40.94 -2.02 -20.68
N ASP A 158 -41.89 -2.57 -21.43
CA ASP A 158 -41.77 -3.93 -21.97
C ASP A 158 -40.47 -4.02 -22.78
N PRO A 159 -39.54 -4.94 -22.45
CA PRO A 159 -38.27 -5.08 -23.18
C PRO A 159 -38.44 -5.26 -24.69
N ARG A 160 -39.62 -5.75 -25.12
CA ARG A 160 -39.99 -5.92 -26.53
C ARG A 160 -40.13 -4.59 -27.28
N LEU A 161 -40.32 -3.47 -26.58
CA LEU A 161 -40.40 -2.14 -27.21
C LEU A 161 -39.03 -1.68 -27.77
N PHE A 162 -37.91 -2.18 -27.25
CA PHE A 162 -36.59 -1.89 -27.81
C PHE A 162 -36.38 -2.49 -29.21
N ASP A 163 -37.08 -3.59 -29.51
CA ASP A 163 -37.02 -4.24 -30.84
C ASP A 163 -37.88 -3.51 -31.89
N LEU A 164 -38.73 -2.56 -31.48
CA LEU A 164 -39.65 -1.83 -32.36
C LEU A 164 -39.12 -0.46 -32.82
N GLU A 165 -37.98 0.00 -32.32
CA GLU A 165 -37.54 1.40 -32.49
C GLU A 165 -36.76 1.69 -33.79
N SER A 166 -36.56 0.70 -34.67
CA SER A 166 -36.21 1.01 -36.05
C SER A 166 -37.42 1.66 -36.73
N LYS A 167 -37.31 2.94 -37.10
CA LYS A 167 -38.34 3.73 -37.80
C LYS A 167 -38.96 3.02 -39.02
N PHE A 168 -38.28 2.02 -39.57
CA PHE A 168 -38.74 1.24 -40.73
C PHE A 168 -39.05 -0.23 -40.43
N SER A 169 -39.02 -0.68 -39.16
CA SER A 169 -39.24 -2.09 -38.78
C SER A 169 -38.37 -3.09 -39.57
N ILE A 170 -37.17 -2.68 -39.97
CA ILE A 170 -36.24 -3.52 -40.72
C ILE A 170 -35.38 -4.28 -39.69
N PRO A 171 -35.44 -5.63 -39.64
CA PRO A 171 -34.55 -6.38 -38.77
C PRO A 171 -33.10 -6.15 -39.22
N VAL A 172 -32.21 -5.89 -38.26
CA VAL A 172 -30.77 -5.74 -38.52
C VAL A 172 -30.27 -6.98 -39.26
N GLY A 173 -29.65 -6.78 -40.43
CA GLY A 173 -29.09 -7.85 -41.27
C GLY A 173 -29.99 -8.37 -42.40
N THR A 174 -31.19 -7.81 -42.62
CA THR A 174 -32.09 -8.26 -43.71
C THR A 174 -31.86 -7.59 -45.06
N GLN A 175 -31.17 -6.46 -45.11
CA GLN A 175 -30.83 -5.79 -46.37
C GLN A 175 -29.40 -6.15 -46.79
N LEU A 176 -29.28 -6.83 -47.94
CA LEU A 176 -28.00 -6.95 -48.65
C LEU A 176 -27.66 -5.60 -49.28
N ASP A 177 -26.49 -5.08 -48.98
CA ASP A 177 -25.94 -3.92 -49.68
C ASP A 177 -25.49 -4.35 -51.08
N LEU A 178 -26.28 -3.98 -52.10
CA LEU A 178 -26.01 -4.29 -53.50
C LEU A 178 -25.28 -3.16 -54.23
N SER A 179 -24.79 -2.14 -53.51
CA SER A 179 -24.17 -0.96 -54.11
C SER A 179 -22.89 -1.27 -54.90
N ASP A 180 -22.20 -2.38 -54.63
CA ASP A 180 -20.96 -2.79 -55.32
C ASP A 180 -21.16 -3.88 -56.40
N VAL A 181 -22.40 -4.27 -56.71
CA VAL A 181 -22.66 -5.30 -57.73
C VAL A 181 -22.69 -4.67 -59.13
N LYS A 182 -21.56 -4.75 -59.85
CA LYS A 182 -21.50 -4.41 -61.29
C LYS A 182 -22.08 -5.55 -62.14
N GLY A 183 -23.30 -5.34 -62.64
CA GLY A 183 -23.93 -6.24 -63.61
C GLY A 183 -23.11 -6.34 -64.91
N LYS A 184 -22.84 -7.57 -65.35
CA LYS A 184 -22.20 -7.87 -66.64
C LYS A 184 -23.28 -7.84 -67.73
N LYS A 185 -23.23 -6.84 -68.62
CA LYS A 185 -24.17 -6.75 -69.77
C LYS A 185 -23.89 -7.91 -70.75
N GLN A 186 -24.95 -8.59 -71.19
CA GLN A 186 -24.95 -9.52 -72.33
C GLN A 186 -25.10 -8.74 -73.64
#